data_AF-A0A382N147-F1
#
_entry.id   AF-A0A382N147-F1
#
_cell.length_a   1.000
_cell.length_b   1.000
_cell.length_c   1.000
_cell.angle_alpha   90.00
_cell.angle_beta   90.00
_cell.angle_gamma   90.00
#
_symmetry.space_group_name_H-M   'P 1'
#
loop_
_entity.id
_entity.type
_entity.pdbx_description
1 polymer ?
#
loop_
_entity_poly.entity_id
_entity_poly.type
_entity_poly.pdbx_seq_one_letter_code
_entity_poly.pdbx_strand_id
1 'polypeptide(L)' 'MALWGASDADESKPKWLTTAEQKTVYATTAGWVHEAHNADMGNDNTSAQVEVLACVSSLTTSLGAADVTSCEFITT' A
#
# COMPACT_ATOMS: atom_id res chain seq x y z
N MET A 1 -6.61 12.03 -14.56
CA MET A 1 -5.75 11.61 -13.43
C MET A 1 -5.67 10.10 -13.45
N ALA A 2 -4.48 9.53 -13.28
CA ALA A 2 -4.36 8.10 -13.03
C ALA A 2 -4.91 7.77 -11.62
N LEU A 3 -5.55 6.60 -11.51
CA LEU A 3 -6.13 6.09 -10.26
C LEU A 3 -5.06 5.58 -9.27
N TRP A 4 -3.83 5.36 -9.73
CA TRP A 4 -2.61 5.00 -8.97
C TRP A 4 -1.38 5.39 -9.81
N GLY A 5 -0.17 5.24 -9.25
CA GLY A 5 1.07 5.56 -9.94
C GLY A 5 2.32 5.01 -9.25
N ALA A 6 3.47 5.56 -9.63
CA ALA A 6 4.80 5.16 -9.16
C ALA A 6 5.68 6.37 -8.78
N SER A 7 5.03 7.47 -8.39
CA SER A 7 5.67 8.71 -7.95
C SER A 7 5.66 8.77 -6.42
N ASP A 8 6.76 9.23 -5.85
CA ASP A 8 7.00 9.49 -4.44
C ASP A 8 6.47 10.87 -3.99
N ALA A 9 6.35 11.83 -4.91
CA ALA A 9 5.95 13.22 -4.63
C ALA A 9 4.59 13.36 -3.91
N ASP A 10 3.68 12.42 -4.14
CA ASP A 10 2.31 12.44 -3.66
C ASP A 10 1.85 11.05 -3.21
N GLU A 11 2.79 10.13 -2.94
CA GLU A 11 2.56 8.72 -2.58
C GLU A 11 1.41 8.14 -3.41
N SER A 12 1.68 7.84 -4.68
CA SER A 12 0.68 7.48 -5.70
C SER A 12 -0.04 6.13 -5.48
N LYS A 13 -0.42 5.82 -4.24
CA LYS A 13 -1.23 4.69 -3.82
C LYS A 13 -2.61 4.71 -4.51
N PRO A 14 -3.32 3.57 -4.56
CA PRO A 14 -4.64 3.50 -5.15
C PRO A 14 -5.66 4.48 -4.55
N LYS A 15 -6.20 5.37 -5.39
CA LYS A 15 -7.05 6.51 -4.98
C LYS A 15 -8.50 6.15 -4.67
N TRP A 16 -8.92 4.91 -4.93
CA TRP A 16 -10.24 4.43 -4.51
C TRP A 16 -10.26 4.03 -3.04
N LEU A 17 -9.10 3.90 -2.40
CA LEU A 17 -8.98 3.56 -0.99
C LEU A 17 -9.14 4.81 -0.12
N THR A 18 -9.78 4.64 1.02
CA THR A 18 -9.84 5.61 2.10
C THR A 18 -8.45 5.85 2.69
N THR A 19 -8.28 6.97 3.41
CA THR A 19 -7.04 7.27 4.12
C THR A 19 -6.67 6.21 5.16
N ALA A 20 -7.65 5.52 5.76
CA ALA A 20 -7.40 4.45 6.72
C ALA A 20 -6.82 3.21 6.03
N GLU A 21 -7.42 2.78 4.92
CA GLU A 21 -6.95 1.64 4.13
C GLU A 21 -5.55 1.90 3.52
N GLN A 22 -5.27 3.12 3.06
CA GLN A 22 -3.98 3.47 2.48
C GLN A 22 -2.79 3.35 3.48
N LYS A 23 -3.04 3.36 4.80
CA LYS A 23 -1.99 3.15 5.82
C LYS A 23 -1.43 1.74 5.78
N THR A 24 -2.24 0.78 5.36
CA THR A 24 -1.89 -0.64 5.36
C THR A 24 -1.50 -1.12 3.94
N VAL A 25 -1.36 -0.18 3.00
CA VAL A 25 -0.91 -0.43 1.62
C VAL A 25 0.56 -0.06 1.45
N TYR A 26 1.32 -0.97 0.84
CA TYR A 26 2.74 -0.81 0.55
C TYR A 26 3.11 -1.30 -0.86
N ALA A 27 4.29 -0.87 -1.32
CA ALA A 27 4.80 -1.21 -2.64
C ALA A 27 5.57 -2.53 -2.62
N THR A 28 5.35 -3.34 -3.66
CA THR A 28 6.14 -4.55 -3.97
C THR A 28 6.67 -4.47 -5.39
N THR A 29 7.49 -5.44 -5.81
CA THR A 29 7.97 -5.51 -7.21
C THR A 29 6.85 -5.72 -8.23
N ALA A 30 5.70 -6.26 -7.80
CA ALA A 30 4.54 -6.54 -8.66
C ALA A 30 3.49 -5.41 -8.67
N GLY A 31 3.54 -4.49 -7.69
CA GLY A 31 2.58 -3.40 -7.57
C GLY A 31 2.22 -3.07 -6.12
N TRP A 32 1.11 -2.34 -5.95
CA TRP A 32 0.56 -1.99 -4.65
C TRP A 32 -0.20 -3.17 -4.05
N VAL A 33 0.08 -3.48 -2.79
CA VAL A 33 -0.55 -4.59 -2.03
C VAL A 33 -1.04 -4.09 -0.67
N HIS A 34 -2.03 -4.78 -0.10
CA HIS A 34 -2.41 -4.61 1.31
C HIS A 34 -1.56 -5.51 2.21
N GLU A 35 -1.39 -5.16 3.48
CA GLU A 35 -0.81 -6.06 4.49
C GLU A 35 -1.66 -7.30 4.74
N ALA A 36 -1.00 -8.42 5.06
CA ALA A 36 -1.70 -9.62 5.48
C ALA A 36 -2.37 -9.37 6.84
N HIS A 37 -3.53 -10.01 7.07
CA HIS A 37 -4.27 -9.89 8.33
C HIS A 37 -4.65 -8.44 8.69
N ASN A 38 -5.35 -7.77 7.77
CA ASN A 38 -6.03 -6.51 8.05
C ASN A 38 -7.56 -6.72 8.06
N ALA A 39 -8.31 -5.74 8.54
CA ALA A 39 -9.77 -5.80 8.65
C ALA A 39 -10.49 -5.94 7.29
N ASP A 40 -9.82 -5.55 6.20
CA ASP A 40 -10.35 -5.55 4.84
C ASP A 40 -10.11 -6.90 4.12
N MET A 41 -9.32 -7.79 4.73
CA MET A 41 -9.07 -9.14 4.22
C MET A 41 -10.21 -10.09 4.63
N GLY A 42 -10.71 -10.86 3.67
CA GLY A 42 -11.73 -11.89 3.91
C GLY A 42 -11.22 -13.13 4.65
N ASN A 43 -10.01 -13.09 5.21
CA ASN A 43 -9.42 -14.17 6.01
C ASN A 43 -8.57 -13.61 7.16
N ASP A 44 -8.47 -14.40 8.23
CA ASP A 44 -7.74 -14.10 9.46
C ASP A 44 -6.31 -14.68 9.48
N ASN A 45 -5.81 -15.22 8.36
CA ASN A 45 -4.50 -15.84 8.29
C ASN A 45 -3.38 -14.79 8.05
N THR A 46 -2.56 -14.56 9.07
CA THR A 46 -1.39 -13.66 9.04
C THR A 46 -0.30 -14.07 8.06
N SER A 47 -0.29 -15.33 7.64
CA SER A 47 0.67 -15.86 6.67
C SER A 47 0.08 -16.01 5.27
N ALA A 48 -1.11 -15.45 5.02
CA ALA A 48 -1.70 -15.47 3.69
C ALA A 48 -0.83 -14.71 2.69
N GLN A 49 -0.79 -15.20 1.45
CA GLN A 49 -0.17 -14.44 0.36
C GLN A 49 -1.01 -13.18 0.11
N VAL A 50 -0.34 -12.03 0.18
CA VAL A 50 -0.96 -10.73 -0.07
C VAL A 50 -1.32 -10.54 -1.54
N GLU A 51 -2.49 -9.98 -1.79
CA GLU A 51 -3.01 -9.72 -3.13
C GLU A 51 -2.51 -8.39 -3.70
N VAL A 52 -2.30 -8.36 -5.03
CA VAL A 52 -1.94 -7.15 -5.77
C VAL A 52 -3.21 -6.38 -6.12
N LEU A 53 -3.34 -5.17 -5.55
CA LEU A 53 -4.49 -4.27 -5.76
C LEU A 53 -4.35 -3.49 -7.07
N ALA A 54 -3.13 -3.08 -7.40
CA ALA A 54 -2.82 -2.33 -8.60
C ALA A 54 -1.46 -2.74 -9.14
N CYS A 55 -1.47 -3.37 -10.31
CA CYS A 55 -0.26 -3.89 -10.95
C CYS A 55 0.61 -2.73 -11.47
N VAL A 56 1.86 -2.69 -11.01
CA VAL A 56 2.89 -1.79 -11.50
C VAL A 56 4.22 -2.54 -11.51
N SER A 57 4.82 -2.67 -12.70
CA SER A 57 6.09 -3.39 -12.83
C SER A 57 7.22 -2.63 -12.13
N SER A 58 8.03 -3.35 -11.35
CA SER A 58 9.24 -2.81 -10.71
C SER A 58 8.99 -1.60 -9.80
N LEU A 59 7.80 -1.54 -9.19
CA LEU A 59 7.35 -0.37 -8.42
C LEU A 59 8.30 0.01 -7.28
N THR A 60 8.85 -0.95 -6.54
CA THR A 60 9.86 -0.70 -5.49
C THR A 60 11.11 0.01 -6.03
N THR A 61 11.50 -0.28 -7.27
CA THR A 61 12.62 0.41 -7.92
C THR A 61 12.22 1.80 -8.40
N SER A 62 10.99 1.95 -8.90
CA SER A 62 10.47 3.25 -9.35
C SER A 62 10.30 4.25 -8.21
N LEU A 63 9.85 3.80 -7.03
CA LEU A 63 9.68 4.64 -5.85
C LEU A 63 11.01 4.94 -5.13
N GLY A 64 12.01 4.07 -5.27
CA GLY A 64 13.31 4.27 -4.63
C GLY A 64 13.33 3.86 -3.16
N ALA A 65 14.05 4.63 -2.33
CA ALA A 65 14.15 4.36 -0.89
C ALA A 65 12.82 4.62 -0.18
N ALA A 66 12.54 3.85 0.88
CA ALA A 66 11.34 4.05 1.67
C ALA A 66 11.49 5.27 2.60
N ASP A 67 10.52 6.17 2.55
CA ASP A 67 10.43 7.36 3.41
C ASP A 67 9.22 7.28 4.34
N VAL A 68 9.30 8.00 5.47
CA VAL A 68 8.16 8.13 6.41
C VAL A 68 7.35 9.36 6.03
N THR A 69 6.16 9.16 5.49
CA THR A 69 5.23 10.23 5.08
C THR A 69 4.30 10.71 6.19
N SER A 70 3.99 9.85 7.16
CA SER A 70 3.19 10.23 8.34
C SER A 70 3.47 9.34 9.55
N CYS A 71 3.21 9.87 10.74
CA CYS A 71 3.21 9.14 12.01
C CYS A 71 1.90 9.41 12.74
N GLU A 72 1.25 8.36 13.22
CA GLU A 72 0.05 8.46 14.06
C GLU A 72 0.34 7.89 15.44
N PHE A 73 0.00 8.66 16.49
CA PHE A 73 0.10 8.20 17.87
C PHE A 73 -1.27 7.75 18.36
N ILE A 74 -1.40 6.47 18.68
CA ILE A 74 -2.61 5.91 19.26
C ILE A 74 -2.47 5.90 20.78
N THR A 75 -3.30 6.69 21.45
CA THR A 75 -3.41 6.73 22.92
C THR A 75 -4.56 5.85 23.38
N THR A 76 -4.34 5.10 24.47
CA THR A 76 -5.33 4.21 25.09
C THR A 76 -6.45 4.96 25.80
#